data_AF-A0A6S6XEJ7-F1
#
_entry.id   AF-A0A6S6XEJ7-F1
#
_cell.length_a   1.000
_cell.length_b   1.000
_cell.length_c   1.000
_cell.angle_alpha   90.00
_cell.angle_beta   90.00
_cell.angle_gamma   90.00
#
_symmetry.space_group_name_H-M   'P 1'
#
loop_
_entity.id
_entity.type
_entity.pdbx_description
1 polymer ?
#
loop_
_entity_poly.entity_id
_entity_poly.type
_entity_poly.pdbx_seq_one_letter_code
_entity_poly.pdbx_strand_id
1 'polypeptide(L)'
;MNQEGRKKWYGVVIFVILWYVLNTILYVLEFSQRISLPPYFLLIISVVIFVLVIPYMYYLHKKYPELTQKELRKDKKLWGLTWIFVLLVFLDMILARIPT
;
A
#
# COMPACT_ATOMS: atom_id res chain seq x y z
N MET A 1 5.47 14.76 -20.77
CA MET A 1 5.23 13.59 -19.90
C MET A 1 3.99 13.87 -19.06
N ASN A 2 2.96 13.02 -19.11
CA ASN A 2 1.65 13.32 -18.53
C ASN A 2 1.71 13.42 -16.99
N GLN A 3 1.74 14.65 -16.46
CA GLN A 3 1.89 14.91 -15.03
C GLN A 3 0.63 14.51 -14.24
N GLU A 4 -0.55 14.56 -14.85
CA GLU A 4 -1.80 14.20 -14.19
C GLU A 4 -1.87 12.70 -13.91
N GLY A 5 -1.52 11.87 -14.90
CA GLY A 5 -1.46 10.42 -14.72
C GLY A 5 -0.45 10.01 -13.65
N ARG A 6 0.72 10.67 -13.60
CA ARG A 6 1.72 10.44 -12.54
C ARG A 6 1.15 10.74 -11.17
N LYS A 7 0.51 11.90 -10.98
CA LYS A 7 -0.09 12.27 -9.68
C LYS A 7 -1.12 11.24 -9.20
N LYS A 8 -1.92 10.69 -10.12
CA LYS A 8 -2.90 9.63 -9.76
C LYS A 8 -2.22 8.32 -9.37
N TRP A 9 -1.17 7.91 -10.09
CA TRP A 9 -0.35 6.75 -9.71
C TRP A 9 0.33 6.93 -8.35
N TYR A 10 0.86 8.11 -8.07
CA TYR A 10 1.37 8.46 -6.74
C TYR A 10 0.29 8.34 -5.67
N GLY A 11 -0.91 8.83 -5.94
CA GLY A 11 -2.05 8.71 -5.03
C GLY A 11 -2.35 7.26 -4.66
N VAL A 12 -2.34 6.34 -5.65
CA VAL A 12 -2.55 4.90 -5.39
C VAL A 12 -1.44 4.32 -4.52
N VAL A 13 -0.18 4.59 -4.84
CA VAL A 13 0.96 4.06 -4.09
C VAL A 13 0.96 4.58 -2.65
N ILE A 14 0.73 5.88 -2.47
CA ILE A 14 0.64 6.50 -1.14
C ILE A 14 -0.54 5.92 -0.36
N PHE A 15 -1.69 5.73 -1.01
CA PHE A 15 -2.86 5.12 -0.38
C PHE A 15 -2.57 3.69 0.11
N VAL A 16 -1.90 2.86 -0.69
CA VAL A 16 -1.52 1.50 -0.29
C VAL A 16 -0.53 1.53 0.89
N ILE A 17 0.44 2.44 0.89
CA ILE A 17 1.39 2.61 1.99
C ILE A 17 0.68 3.06 3.28
N LEU A 18 -0.18 4.07 3.19
CA LEU A 18 -0.95 4.56 4.34
C LEU A 18 -1.89 3.49 4.90
N TRP A 19 -2.53 2.73 4.02
CA TRP A 19 -3.35 1.59 4.42
C TRP A 19 -2.54 0.53 5.17
N TYR A 20 -1.36 0.19 4.65
CA TYR A 20 -0.45 -0.75 5.29
C TYR A 20 -0.06 -0.28 6.69
N VAL A 21 0.39 0.98 6.82
CA VAL A 21 0.77 1.57 8.12
C VAL A 21 -0.41 1.56 9.09
N LEU A 22 -1.62 1.90 8.64
CA LEU A 22 -2.81 1.87 9.48
C LEU A 22 -3.12 0.43 9.95
N ASN A 23 -3.01 -0.55 9.07
CA ASN A 23 -3.21 -1.96 9.41
C ASN A 23 -2.21 -2.43 10.46
N THR A 24 -0.92 -2.10 10.30
CA THR A 24 0.12 -2.39 11.30
C THR A 24 -0.18 -1.73 12.65
N ILE A 25 -0.61 -0.46 12.67
CA ILE A 25 -0.99 0.23 13.91
C ILE A 25 -2.17 -0.48 14.59
N LEU A 26 -3.21 -0.83 13.83
CA LEU A 26 -4.38 -1.54 14.37
C LEU A 26 -3.98 -2.91 14.94
N TYR A 27 -3.11 -3.64 14.25
CA TYR A 27 -2.56 -4.90 14.73
C TYR A 27 -1.79 -4.74 16.04
N VAL A 28 -0.92 -3.73 16.16
CA VAL A 28 -0.18 -3.45 17.41
C VAL A 28 -1.12 -3.02 18.55
N LEU A 29 -2.18 -2.25 18.25
CA LEU A 29 -3.17 -1.85 19.25
C LEU A 29 -4.01 -3.04 19.74
N GLU A 30 -4.36 -3.96 18.85
CA GLU A 30 -5.06 -5.20 19.19
C GLU A 30 -4.16 -6.14 20.01
N PHE A 31 -2.89 -6.30 19.61
CA PHE A 31 -1.90 -7.08 20.35
C PHE A 31 -1.65 -6.53 21.75
N SER A 32 -1.58 -5.20 21.89
CA SER A 32 -1.45 -4.53 23.20
C SER A 32 -2.75 -4.48 24.01
N GLN A 33 -3.80 -5.19 23.58
CA GLN A 33 -5.11 -5.30 24.22
C GLN A 33 -5.83 -3.95 24.44
N ARG A 34 -5.42 -2.89 23.72
CA ARG A 34 -6.04 -1.56 23.83
C ARG A 34 -7.35 -1.49 23.06
N ILE A 35 -7.49 -2.33 22.03
CA ILE A 35 -8.71 -2.48 21.23
C ILE A 35 -8.95 -3.97 21.00
N SER A 36 -10.21 -4.34 20.74
CA SER A 36 -10.58 -5.67 20.28
C SER A 36 -11.30 -5.52 18.95
N LEU A 37 -10.69 -6.05 17.89
CA LEU A 37 -11.31 -6.08 16.57
C LEU A 37 -12.01 -7.43 16.37
N PRO A 38 -13.13 -7.48 15.64
CA PRO A 38 -13.75 -8.74 15.29
C PRO A 38 -12.77 -9.62 14.50
N PRO A 39 -12.83 -10.96 14.67
CA PRO A 39 -12.01 -11.87 13.89
C PRO A 39 -12.25 -11.62 12.39
N TYR A 40 -11.17 -11.65 11.61
CA TYR A 40 -11.17 -11.38 10.16
C TYR A 40 -11.56 -9.96 9.72
N PHE A 41 -11.84 -9.02 10.62
CA PHE A 41 -12.24 -7.66 10.24
C PHE A 41 -11.18 -6.97 9.37
N LEU A 42 -9.92 -6.97 9.80
CA LEU A 42 -8.80 -6.39 9.04
C LEU A 42 -8.58 -7.12 7.70
N LEU A 43 -8.82 -8.43 7.67
CA LEU A 43 -8.70 -9.24 6.45
C LEU A 43 -9.78 -8.86 5.44
N ILE A 44 -11.04 -8.74 5.87
CA ILE A 44 -12.17 -8.33 5.03
C ILE A 44 -11.91 -6.95 4.43
N ILE A 45 -11.49 -5.97 5.24
CA ILE A 45 -11.20 -4.63 4.72
C ILE A 45 -10.02 -4.65 3.75
N SER A 46 -8.98 -5.44 4.02
CA SER A 46 -7.84 -5.60 3.12
C SER A 46 -8.28 -6.17 1.76
N VAL A 47 -9.18 -7.16 1.74
CA VAL A 47 -9.76 -7.71 0.51
C VAL A 47 -10.56 -6.64 -0.24
N VAL A 48 -11.42 -5.87 0.45
CA VAL A 48 -12.20 -4.79 -0.17
C VAL A 48 -11.28 -3.75 -0.82
N ILE A 49 -10.23 -3.34 -0.11
CA ILE A 49 -9.26 -2.38 -0.64
C ILE A 49 -8.52 -2.94 -1.85
N PHE A 50 -8.15 -4.22 -1.83
CA PHE A 50 -7.50 -4.87 -2.97
C PHE A 50 -8.40 -4.89 -4.21
N VAL A 51 -9.69 -5.20 -4.02
CA VAL A 51 -10.72 -5.19 -5.06
C VAL A 51 -10.99 -3.78 -5.59
N LEU A 52 -10.73 -2.71 -4.82
CA LEU A 52 -10.83 -1.34 -5.32
C LEU A 52 -9.56 -0.88 -6.04
N VAL A 53 -8.39 -1.23 -5.50
CA VAL A 53 -7.09 -0.78 -6.01
C VAL A 53 -6.76 -1.43 -7.35
N ILE A 54 -7.00 -2.73 -7.54
CA ILE A 54 -6.67 -3.42 -8.80
C ILE A 54 -7.42 -2.85 -10.01
N PRO A 55 -8.77 -2.74 -9.99
CA PRO A 55 -9.51 -2.16 -11.11
C PRO A 55 -9.13 -0.70 -11.34
N TYR A 56 -8.81 0.05 -10.28
CA TYR A 56 -8.37 1.43 -10.41
C TYR A 56 -6.98 1.55 -11.07
N MET A 57 -6.02 0.68 -10.71
CA MET A 57 -4.74 0.59 -11.41
C MET A 57 -4.92 0.23 -12.89
N TYR A 58 -5.81 -0.73 -13.18
CA TYR A 58 -6.15 -1.10 -14.56
C TYR A 58 -6.76 0.08 -15.33
N TYR A 59 -7.69 0.81 -14.71
CA TYR A 59 -8.27 2.03 -15.28
C TYR A 59 -7.20 3.09 -15.57
N LEU A 60 -6.28 3.34 -14.64
CA LEU A 60 -5.19 4.29 -14.82
C LEU A 60 -4.26 3.87 -15.95
N HIS A 61 -3.98 2.57 -16.10
CA HIS A 61 -3.17 2.06 -17.20
C HIS A 61 -3.85 2.24 -18.56
N LYS A 62 -5.17 1.99 -18.64
CA LYS A 62 -5.96 2.19 -19.85
C LYS A 62 -6.11 3.68 -20.21
N LYS A 63 -6.24 4.55 -19.22
CA LYS A 63 -6.43 6.00 -19.40
C LYS A 63 -5.14 6.75 -19.72
N TYR A 64 -4.00 6.27 -19.21
CA TYR A 64 -2.68 6.88 -19.40
C TYR A 64 -1.68 5.85 -19.93
N PRO A 65 -1.86 5.34 -21.16
CA PRO A 65 -1.01 4.30 -21.75
C PRO A 65 0.46 4.74 -21.91
N GLU A 66 0.70 6.04 -22.04
CA GLU A 66 2.04 6.63 -22.09
C GLU A 66 2.84 6.46 -20.79
N LEU A 67 2.15 6.24 -19.65
CA LEU A 67 2.78 5.90 -18.37
C LEU A 67 2.97 4.38 -18.27
N THR A 68 3.87 3.88 -19.12
CA THR A 68 4.33 2.49 -19.01
C THR A 68 5.03 2.25 -17.68
N GLN A 69 5.05 0.99 -17.21
CA GLN A 69 5.78 0.64 -16.00
C GLN A 69 7.25 1.09 -16.03
N LYS A 70 7.89 1.14 -17.20
CA LYS A 70 9.25 1.69 -17.37
C LYS A 70 9.33 3.17 -17.03
N GLU A 71 8.37 3.98 -17.47
CA GLU A 71 8.33 5.42 -17.20
C GLU A 71 8.02 5.72 -15.72
N LEU A 72 7.09 4.96 -15.12
CA LEU A 72 6.83 5.01 -13.68
C LEU A 72 8.05 4.57 -12.86
N ARG A 73 8.83 3.59 -13.36
CA ARG A 73 10.04 3.08 -12.69
C ARG A 73 11.21 4.06 -12.74
N LYS A 74 11.34 4.85 -13.80
CA LYS A 74 12.35 5.93 -13.90
C LYS A 74 12.12 7.06 -12.90
N ASP A 75 10.89 7.18 -12.39
CA ASP A 75 10.55 8.20 -11.43
C ASP A 75 11.11 7.85 -10.04
N LYS A 76 12.26 8.45 -9.71
CA LYS A 76 13.00 8.19 -8.46
C LYS A 76 12.14 8.33 -7.20
N LYS A 77 11.15 9.24 -7.19
CA LYS A 77 10.25 9.43 -6.05
C LYS A 77 9.28 8.26 -5.88
N LEU A 78 8.75 7.73 -6.97
CA LEU A 78 7.85 6.56 -6.98
C LEU A 78 8.61 5.29 -6.62
N TRP A 79 9.86 5.18 -7.10
CA TRP A 79 10.78 4.12 -6.70
C TRP A 79 11.15 4.20 -5.22
N GLY A 80 11.41 5.40 -4.70
CA GLY A 80 11.64 5.63 -3.28
C GLY A 80 10.46 5.21 -2.41
N LEU A 81 9.22 5.58 -2.81
CA LEU A 81 8.01 5.12 -2.12
C LEU A 81 7.85 3.60 -2.14
N THR A 82 8.17 2.95 -3.25
CA THR A 82 8.15 1.49 -3.35
C THR A 82 9.18 0.86 -2.41
N TRP A 83 10.37 1.45 -2.29
CA TRP A 83 11.39 1.01 -1.31
C TRP A 83 10.95 1.20 0.13
N ILE A 84 10.29 2.31 0.45
CA ILE A 84 9.72 2.56 1.78
C ILE A 84 8.70 1.46 2.10
N PHE A 85 7.83 1.09 1.15
CA PHE A 85 6.90 -0.01 1.34
C PHE A 85 7.61 -1.35 1.61
N VAL A 86 8.63 -1.69 0.82
CA VAL A 86 9.43 -2.91 1.04
C VAL A 86 10.10 -2.90 2.42
N LEU A 87 10.66 -1.76 2.84
CA LEU A 87 11.26 -1.58 4.17
C LEU A 87 10.23 -1.77 5.28
N LEU A 88 9.02 -1.23 5.14
CA LEU A 88 7.93 -1.40 6.12
C LEU A 88 7.53 -2.87 6.25
N VAL A 89 7.38 -3.58 5.13
CA VAL A 89 7.07 -5.03 5.13
C VAL A 89 8.19 -5.83 5.78
N PHE A 90 9.45 -5.47 5.52
CA PHE A 90 10.59 -6.15 6.12
C PHE A 90 10.67 -5.90 7.63
N LEU A 91 10.36 -4.68 8.08
CA LEU A 91 10.27 -4.33 9.49
C LEU A 91 9.19 -5.14 10.20
N ASP A 92 8.01 -5.28 9.61
CA ASP A 92 6.93 -6.11 10.17
C ASP A 92 7.31 -7.59 10.23
N MET A 93 8.00 -8.14 9.21
CA MET A 93 8.49 -9.51 9.29
C MET A 93 9.49 -9.72 10.42
N ILE A 94 10.35 -8.73 10.68
CA ILE A 94 11.31 -8.78 11.80
C ILE A 94 10.54 -8.70 13.12
N LEU A 95 9.64 -7.74 13.28
CA LEU A 95 8.85 -7.55 14.50
C LEU A 95 7.95 -8.76 14.80
N ALA A 96 7.33 -9.37 13.77
CA ALA A 96 6.51 -10.57 13.92
C ALA A 96 7.33 -11.83 14.25
N ARG A 97 8.64 -11.84 13.98
CA ARG A 97 9.56 -12.95 14.30
C ARG A 97 10.26 -12.81 15.65
N ILE A 98 10.22 -11.66 16.29
CA ILE A 98 10.75 -11.50 17.64
C ILE A 98 9.71 -12.11 18.60
N PRO A 99 9.97 -13.27 19.23
CA PRO A 99 9.07 -13.80 20.23
C PRO A 99 8.99 -12.79 21.38
N THR A 100 7.76 -12.39 21.69
CA THR A 100 7.44 -11.62 22.91
C THR A 100 7.14 -12.59 24.04
#